data_AF-A0A7W2R4B5-F1
#
_entry.id   AF-A0A7W2R4B5-F1
#
_cell.length_a   1.000
_cell.length_b   1.000
_cell.length_c   1.000
_cell.angle_alpha   90.00
_cell.angle_beta   90.00
_cell.angle_gamma   90.00
#
_symmetry.space_group_name_H-M   'P 1'
#
loop_
_entity.id
_entity.type
_entity.pdbx_description
1 polymer ?
#
loop_
_entity_poly.entity_id
_entity_poly.type
_entity_poly.pdbx_seq_one_letter_code
_entity_poly.pdbx_strand_id
1 'polypeptide(L)'
;MKLLFNKEDNNDITVKIQQGTVPVDFTYTEMIKQLLENNTIDDTDFGNLLDDEKDNLEEMLNKISEIFDEEEESEEETEQTTD
;
A
#
# COMPACT_ATOMS: atom_id res chain seq x y z
N MET A 1 3.65 2.08 6.21
CA MET A 1 2.20 2.09 6.53
C MET A 1 1.79 0.80 7.24
N LYS A 2 0.78 0.83 8.13
CA LYS A 2 0.14 -0.40 8.66
C LYS A 2 -1.29 -0.62 8.15
N LEU A 3 -1.52 -1.74 7.46
CA LEU A 3 -2.82 -2.17 6.96
C LEU A 3 -3.41 -3.24 7.87
N LEU A 4 -4.71 -3.19 8.11
CA LEU A 4 -5.45 -4.11 8.96
C LEU A 4 -6.59 -4.70 8.14
N PHE A 5 -6.46 -5.95 7.74
CA PHE A 5 -7.47 -6.67 6.98
C PHE A 5 -8.38 -7.45 7.93
N ASN A 6 -9.66 -7.49 7.58
CA ASN A 6 -10.64 -8.32 8.26
C ASN A 6 -11.61 -8.89 7.24
N LYS A 7 -11.92 -10.17 7.38
CA LYS A 7 -12.97 -10.83 6.62
C LYS A 7 -14.25 -10.83 7.44
N GLU A 8 -15.27 -10.19 6.90
CA GLU A 8 -16.59 -10.08 7.51
C GLU A 8 -17.41 -11.37 7.29
N ASP A 9 -18.48 -11.54 8.07
CA ASP A 9 -19.36 -12.71 8.00
C ASP A 9 -20.05 -12.90 6.63
N ASN A 10 -20.18 -11.81 5.85
CA ASN A 10 -20.72 -11.83 4.49
C ASN A 10 -19.66 -12.19 3.44
N ASN A 11 -18.45 -12.57 3.87
CA ASN A 11 -17.30 -12.92 3.04
C ASN A 11 -16.66 -11.72 2.30
N ASP A 12 -17.00 -10.49 2.66
CA ASP A 12 -16.31 -9.29 2.21
C ASP A 12 -15.01 -9.08 3.01
N ILE A 13 -13.96 -8.62 2.35
CA ILE A 13 -12.72 -8.23 3.00
C ILE A 13 -12.74 -6.71 3.18
N THR A 14 -12.71 -6.26 4.43
CA THR A 14 -12.52 -4.86 4.79
C THR A 14 -11.06 -4.60 5.12
N VAL A 15 -10.61 -3.38 4.85
CA VAL A 15 -9.26 -2.93 5.16
C VAL A 15 -9.32 -1.60 5.89
N LYS A 16 -8.47 -1.48 6.91
CA LYS A 16 -8.26 -0.24 7.67
C LYS A 16 -6.78 0.11 7.65
N ILE A 17 -6.50 1.39 7.78
CA ILE A 17 -5.14 1.91 7.90
C ILE A 17 -4.93 2.42 9.32
N GLN A 18 -3.82 2.03 9.94
CA GLN A 18 -3.47 2.55 11.25
C GLN A 18 -2.78 3.91 11.09
N GLN A 19 -3.41 4.97 11.61
CA GLN A 19 -2.88 6.32 11.66
C GLN A 19 -2.57 6.69 13.11
N GLY A 20 -1.28 6.75 13.46
CA GLY A 20 -0.85 6.91 14.84
C GLY A 20 -1.37 5.76 15.72
N THR A 21 -2.31 6.08 16.62
CA THR A 21 -2.91 5.10 17.55
C THR A 21 -4.33 4.67 17.18
N VAL A 22 -4.89 5.17 16.07
CA VAL A 22 -6.29 4.92 15.68
C VAL A 22 -6.37 4.25 14.31
N PRO A 23 -7.10 3.13 14.17
CA PRO A 23 -7.43 2.57 12.87
C PRO A 23 -8.55 3.38 12.21
N VAL A 24 -8.35 3.80 10.97
CA VAL A 24 -9.35 4.52 10.16
C VAL A 24 -9.65 3.74 8.89
N ASP A 25 -10.80 4.01 8.26
CA ASP A 25 -11.21 3.32 7.05
C ASP A 25 -10.21 3.58 5.92
N PHE A 26 -9.81 2.50 5.26
CA PHE A 26 -8.89 2.59 4.14
C PHE A 26 -9.63 3.12 2.92
N THR A 27 -9.09 4.19 2.32
CA THR A 27 -9.56 4.72 1.04
C THR A 27 -8.38 4.80 0.10
N TYR A 28 -8.65 4.66 -1.20
CA TYR A 28 -7.63 4.84 -2.26
C TYR A 28 -6.94 6.21 -2.16
N THR A 29 -7.66 7.26 -1.77
CA THR A 29 -7.07 8.59 -1.54
C THR A 29 -6.06 8.58 -0.39
N GLU A 30 -6.36 7.87 0.69
CA GLU A 30 -5.47 7.80 1.86
C GLU A 30 -4.24 6.94 1.59
N MET A 31 -4.42 5.86 0.84
CA MET A 31 -3.35 5.01 0.34
C MET A 31 -2.36 5.82 -0.52
N ILE A 32 -2.86 6.56 -1.52
CA ILE A 32 -2.02 7.36 -2.42
C ILE A 32 -1.25 8.41 -1.62
N LYS A 33 -1.89 9.14 -0.68
CA LYS A 33 -1.18 10.14 0.14
C LYS A 33 0.00 9.55 0.89
N GLN A 34 -0.17 8.37 1.48
CA GLN A 34 0.90 7.75 2.28
C GLN A 34 1.99 7.13 1.43
N LEU A 35 1.67 6.61 0.24
CA LEU A 35 2.67 6.17 -0.72
C LEU A 35 3.52 7.36 -1.18
N LEU A 36 2.90 8.51 -1.47
CA LEU A 36 3.62 9.76 -1.77
C LEU A 36 4.49 10.28 -0.61
N GLU A 37 4.17 9.96 0.65
CA GLU A 37 4.90 10.47 1.81
C GLU A 37 6.06 9.57 2.28
N ASN A 38 5.92 8.24 2.17
CA ASN A 38 6.92 7.32 2.74
C ASN A 38 7.03 5.98 2.01
N ASN A 39 6.41 5.85 0.84
CA ASN A 39 6.50 4.78 -0.16
C ASN A 39 6.48 3.30 0.28
N THR A 40 6.25 2.98 1.55
CA THR A 40 6.46 1.61 2.05
C THR A 40 5.26 1.05 2.82
N ILE A 41 4.81 -0.15 2.41
CA ILE A 41 3.72 -0.92 3.04
C ILE A 41 4.33 -2.08 3.82
N ASP A 42 4.87 -1.79 5.00
CA ASP A 42 5.78 -2.73 5.69
C ASP A 42 5.13 -3.56 6.80
N ASP A 43 3.95 -3.15 7.26
CA ASP A 43 3.32 -3.71 8.46
C ASP A 43 1.86 -4.06 8.18
N THR A 44 1.62 -5.17 7.50
CA THR A 44 0.27 -5.65 7.20
C THR A 44 -0.19 -6.71 8.19
N ASP A 45 -1.36 -6.53 8.78
CA ASP A 45 -2.06 -7.51 9.59
C ASP A 45 -3.22 -8.12 8.79
N PHE A 46 -3.12 -9.41 8.50
CA PHE A 46 -4.14 -10.13 7.73
C PHE A 46 -5.29 -10.68 8.56
N GLY A 47 -5.30 -10.51 9.87
CA GLY A 47 -6.41 -10.88 10.74
C GLY A 47 -6.87 -12.35 10.55
N ASN A 48 -8.13 -12.51 10.16
CA ASN A 48 -8.81 -13.80 10.00
C ASN A 48 -8.88 -14.32 8.55
N LEU A 49 -8.08 -13.75 7.63
CA LEU A 49 -8.03 -14.21 6.25
C LEU A 49 -7.40 -15.60 6.13
N LEU A 50 -7.82 -16.35 5.10
CA LEU A 50 -7.21 -17.62 4.72
C LEU A 50 -5.87 -17.39 4.04
N ASP A 51 -5.02 -18.40 4.00
CA ASP A 51 -3.65 -18.26 3.49
C ASP A 51 -3.63 -17.93 1.98
N ASP A 52 -4.55 -18.48 1.19
CA ASP A 52 -4.70 -18.13 -0.22
C ASP A 52 -5.19 -16.68 -0.42
N GLU A 53 -6.04 -16.17 0.47
CA GLU A 53 -6.48 -14.77 0.44
C GLU A 53 -5.32 -13.82 0.77
N LYS A 54 -4.45 -14.21 1.71
CA LYS A 54 -3.23 -13.46 2.06
C LYS A 54 -2.27 -13.39 0.89
N ASP A 55 -1.95 -14.54 0.28
CA ASP A 55 -1.02 -14.63 -0.85
C ASP A 55 -1.45 -13.70 -1.99
N ASN A 56 -2.74 -13.68 -2.33
CA ASN A 56 -3.29 -12.81 -3.36
C ASN A 56 -3.18 -11.31 -3.01
N LEU A 57 -3.40 -10.95 -1.74
CA LEU A 57 -3.31 -9.57 -1.28
C LEU A 57 -1.85 -9.09 -1.22
N GLU A 58 -0.93 -9.93 -0.77
CA GLU A 58 0.52 -9.64 -0.80
C GLU A 58 0.99 -9.40 -2.24
N GLU A 59 0.58 -10.24 -3.19
CA GLU A 59 0.92 -10.04 -4.60
C GLU A 59 0.37 -8.71 -5.13
N MET A 60 -0.86 -8.33 -4.75
CA MET A 60 -1.44 -7.04 -5.13
C MET A 60 -0.67 -5.86 -4.53
N LEU A 61 -0.34 -5.92 -3.23
CA LEU A 61 0.40 -4.85 -2.54
C LEU A 61 1.80 -4.69 -3.12
N ASN A 62 2.50 -5.78 -3.45
CA ASN A 62 3.82 -5.73 -4.07
C ASN A 62 3.79 -5.04 -5.44
N LYS A 63 2.82 -5.39 -6.30
CA LYS A 63 2.64 -4.72 -7.60
C LYS A 63 2.36 -3.24 -7.46
N ILE A 64 1.61 -2.84 -6.43
CA ILE A 64 1.37 -1.44 -6.13
C ILE A 64 2.69 -0.78 -5.77
N SER A 65 3.45 -1.32 -4.82
CA SER A 65 4.73 -0.75 -4.39
C SER A 65 5.71 -0.61 -5.57
N GLU A 66 5.81 -1.62 -6.43
CA GLU A 66 6.65 -1.58 -7.65
C GLU A 66 6.31 -0.38 -8.56
N ILE A 67 5.02 -0.04 -8.73
CA ILE A 67 4.61 1.11 -9.55
C ILE A 67 5.14 2.43 -8.98
N PHE A 68 5.18 2.57 -7.65
CA PHE A 68 5.65 3.79 -7.00
C PHE A 68 7.17 3.83 -6.84
N ASP A 69 7.85 2.68 -6.81
CA ASP A 69 9.31 2.60 -6.83
C ASP A 69 9.88 2.95 -8.22
N GLU A 70 9.19 2.58 -9.32
CA GLU A 70 9.62 2.89 -10.69
C GLU A 70 9.61 4.40 -11.02
N GLU A 71 8.83 5.22 -10.30
CA GLU A 71 8.81 6.67 -10.54
C GLU A 71 10.05 7.40 -10.00
N GLU A 72 10.74 6.86 -8.97
CA GLU A 72 11.96 7.48 -8.40
C GLU A 72 13.19 7.35 -9.33
N GLU A 73 13.24 6.37 -10.25
CA GLU A 73 14.37 6.22 -11.18
C GLU A 73 14.28 7.11 -12.43
N SER A 74 13.19 7.88 -12.61
CA SER A 74 12.96 8.65 -13.85
C SER A 74 13.34 10.14 -13.79
N GLU A 75 13.78 10.67 -12.65
CA GLU A 75 14.11 12.10 -12.48
C GLU A 75 15.61 12.46 -12.59
N GLU A 76 16.52 11.50 -12.77
CA GLU A 76 17.95 11.78 -12.99
C GLU A 76 18.38 11.70 -14.46
N GLU A 77 17.78 12.44 -15.40
CA GLU A 77 18.44 12.70 -16.71
C GLU A 77 17.86 13.90 -17.50
N THR A 78 17.82 15.10 -16.91
CA THR A 78 17.68 16.34 -17.71
C THR A 78 18.56 17.51 -17.25
N GLU A 79 19.86 17.28 -17.01
CA GLU A 79 20.83 18.37 -17.09
C GLU A 79 22.08 17.96 -17.89
N GLN A 80 22.04 18.16 -19.21
CA GLN A 80 23.26 18.43 -19.96
C GLN A 80 23.04 19.40 -21.14
N THR A 81 23.23 20.68 -20.78
CA THR A 81 23.95 21.73 -21.52
C THR A 81 23.52 22.09 -22.94
N THR A 82 22.82 23.21 -23.06
CA THR A 82 22.99 24.17 -24.16
C THR A 82 24.20 25.07 -23.88
N ASP A 83 25.28 24.93 -24.66
CA ASP A 83 25.93 26.00 -25.45
C ASP A 83 27.06 25.41 -26.32
#